data_AF-A0A0D0TZV4-F1
#
_entry.id   AF-A0A0D0TZV4-F1
#
_cell.length_a   1.000
_cell.length_b   1.000
_cell.length_c   1.000
_cell.angle_alpha   90.00
_cell.angle_beta   90.00
_cell.angle_gamma   90.00
#
_symmetry.space_group_name_H-M   'P 1'
#
loop_
_entity.id
_entity.type
_entity.pdbx_description
1 polymer ?
#
loop_
_entity_poly.entity_id
_entity_poly.type
_entity_poly.pdbx_seq_one_letter_code
_entity_poly.pdbx_strand_id
1 'polypeptide(L)'
;MAELPLSRIVIDSEPDWLRVKKNVSDAMMEVMETRLATMPGGKDGDAARTMRRELEARLVQIQERMFEMSKYNLQVNGQNYEDFVQATEGFDEVLDRKIWGLHTEKVDHETRIAERRKKMPESINRLELDLEMRRTEAEWLPDDLDDENDVKQVEEIPKPLRHDEVKETFQTVVFNMSEVVKSAPLQLQRAQRAQTVRDEITSMPL
;
A
#
# COMPACT_ATOMS: atom_id res chain seq x y z
N MET A 1 -31.35 -22.45 6.26
CA MET A 1 -30.12 -22.43 7.08
C MET A 1 -28.97 -22.39 6.11
N ALA A 2 -28.25 -21.27 6.03
CA ALA A 2 -27.05 -21.19 5.21
C ALA A 2 -25.98 -22.03 5.91
N GLU A 3 -25.62 -23.16 5.32
CA GLU A 3 -24.48 -23.95 5.78
C GLU A 3 -23.25 -23.06 5.67
N LEU A 4 -22.69 -22.66 6.81
CA LEU A 4 -21.38 -22.02 6.86
C LEU A 4 -20.42 -22.96 6.11
N PRO A 5 -19.69 -22.49 5.10
CA PRO A 5 -18.75 -23.35 4.40
C PRO A 5 -17.75 -23.84 5.46
N LEU A 6 -17.75 -25.15 5.73
CA LEU A 6 -16.69 -25.77 6.51
C LEU A 6 -15.37 -25.27 5.91
N SER A 7 -14.57 -24.57 6.71
CA SER A 7 -13.26 -24.09 6.27
C SER A 7 -12.41 -25.32 5.97
N ARG A 8 -12.36 -25.68 4.68
CA ARG A 8 -11.54 -26.77 4.17
C ARG A 8 -10.09 -26.29 4.12
N ILE A 9 -9.17 -27.22 4.40
CA ILE A 9 -7.74 -26.95 4.32
C ILE A 9 -7.39 -26.92 2.83
N VAL A 10 -6.98 -25.74 2.36
CA VAL A 10 -6.52 -25.53 0.98
C VAL A 10 -5.04 -25.83 0.91
N ILE A 11 -4.68 -26.77 0.04
CA ILE A 11 -3.30 -27.08 -0.32
C ILE A 11 -3.12 -26.65 -1.77
N ASP A 12 -2.11 -25.83 -2.03
CA ASP A 12 -1.88 -25.27 -3.36
C ASP A 12 -1.51 -26.36 -4.39
N SER A 13 -0.71 -27.36 -4.01
CA SER A 13 -0.21 -28.36 -4.97
C SER A 13 -0.33 -29.81 -4.46
N GLU A 14 -0.63 -30.74 -5.36
CA GLU A 14 -0.60 -32.19 -5.07
C GLU A 14 0.76 -32.69 -4.55
N PRO A 15 1.93 -32.35 -5.16
CA PRO A 15 3.23 -32.73 -4.63
C PRO A 15 3.46 -32.26 -3.18
N ASP A 16 2.91 -31.11 -2.79
CA ASP A 16 3.00 -30.63 -1.41
C ASP A 16 2.19 -31.52 -0.46
N TRP A 17 1.01 -31.98 -0.88
CA TRP A 17 0.23 -32.94 -0.11
C TRP A 17 0.93 -34.29 0.02
N LEU A 18 1.51 -34.81 -1.07
CA LEU A 18 2.30 -36.04 -1.04
C LEU A 18 3.54 -35.91 -0.14
N ARG A 19 4.18 -34.73 -0.14
CA ARG A 19 5.30 -34.43 0.76
C ARG A 19 4.84 -34.41 2.22
N VAL A 20 3.69 -33.82 2.54
CA VAL A 20 3.12 -33.85 3.90
C VAL A 20 2.85 -35.28 4.33
N LYS A 21 2.21 -36.09 3.48
CA LYS A 21 1.97 -37.52 3.76
C LYS A 21 3.27 -38.26 4.08
N LYS A 22 4.31 -38.05 3.27
CA LYS A 22 5.62 -38.65 3.47
C LYS A 22 6.27 -38.21 4.78
N ASN A 23 6.32 -36.91 5.05
CA ASN A 23 6.92 -36.37 6.27
C ASN A 23 6.22 -36.89 7.54
N VAL A 24 4.90 -37.01 7.52
CA VAL A 24 4.14 -37.56 8.65
C VAL A 24 4.45 -39.05 8.84
N SER A 25 4.54 -39.81 7.74
CA SER A 25 4.92 -41.23 7.80
C SER A 25 6.34 -41.40 8.35
N ASP A 26 7.30 -40.62 7.84
CA ASP A 26 8.70 -40.64 8.29
C ASP A 26 8.80 -40.28 9.78
N ALA A 27 8.09 -39.24 10.23
CA ALA A 27 8.09 -38.82 11.63
C ALA A 27 7.45 -39.89 12.56
N MET A 28 6.37 -40.54 12.14
CA MET A 28 5.76 -41.63 12.90
C MET A 28 6.71 -42.83 13.05
N MET A 29 7.41 -43.17 11.97
CA MET A 29 8.41 -44.25 11.99
C MET A 29 9.62 -43.88 12.86
N GLU A 30 10.10 -42.64 12.81
CA GLU A 30 11.17 -42.15 13.68
C GLU A 30 10.78 -42.21 15.17
N VAL A 31 9.56 -41.80 15.51
CA VAL A 31 9.04 -41.91 16.88
C VAL A 31 8.90 -43.37 17.31
N MET A 32 8.49 -44.27 16.41
CA MET A 32 8.47 -45.71 16.71
C MET A 32 9.88 -46.24 17.01
N GLU A 33 10.85 -45.92 16.16
CA GLU A 33 12.25 -46.37 16.30
C GLU A 33 12.90 -45.85 17.59
N THR A 34 12.66 -44.59 17.94
CA THR A 34 13.16 -44.02 19.20
C THR A 34 12.55 -44.71 20.42
N ARG A 35 11.26 -45.03 20.39
CA ARG A 35 10.60 -45.79 21.47
C ARG A 35 11.11 -47.22 21.58
N LEU A 36 11.32 -47.89 20.45
CA LEU A 36 11.90 -49.23 20.42
C LEU A 36 13.34 -49.24 20.94
N ALA A 37 14.13 -48.19 20.68
CA ALA A 37 15.49 -48.07 21.20
C ALA A 37 15.54 -47.91 22.73
N THR A 38 14.48 -47.36 23.35
CA THR A 38 14.38 -47.20 24.81
C THR A 38 13.89 -48.44 25.56
N MET A 39 13.50 -49.50 24.86
CA MET A 39 13.03 -50.75 25.47
C MET A 39 14.19 -51.58 26.05
N PRO A 40 13.95 -52.39 27.10
CA PRO A 40 14.96 -53.29 27.66
C PRO A 40 15.44 -54.29 26.59
N GLY A 41 16.74 -54.28 26.30
CA GLY A 41 17.35 -55.02 25.18
C GLY A 41 17.76 -54.15 23.99
N GLY A 42 17.44 -52.85 24.00
CA GLY A 42 17.83 -51.89 22.96
C GLY A 42 17.18 -52.21 21.60
N LYS A 43 17.71 -51.59 20.54
CA LYS A 43 17.20 -51.71 19.15
C LYS A 43 17.22 -53.14 18.60
N ASP A 44 18.09 -54.00 19.14
CA ASP A 44 18.31 -55.38 18.67
C ASP A 44 17.77 -56.46 19.62
N GLY A 45 17.10 -56.09 20.71
CA GLY A 45 16.49 -57.06 21.61
C GLY A 45 15.40 -57.89 20.93
N ASP A 46 15.29 -59.17 21.26
CA ASP A 46 14.28 -60.08 20.68
C ASP A 46 12.84 -59.56 20.90
N ALA A 47 12.59 -58.93 22.05
CA ALA A 47 11.31 -58.29 22.37
C ALA A 47 11.02 -57.05 21.51
N ALA A 48 12.06 -56.30 21.10
CA ALA A 48 11.89 -55.15 20.22
C ALA A 48 11.61 -55.59 18.76
N ARG A 49 12.23 -56.70 18.30
CA ARG A 49 12.03 -57.22 16.95
C ARG A 49 10.63 -57.79 16.72
N THR A 50 10.06 -58.48 17.70
CA THR A 50 8.69 -59.01 17.63
C THR A 50 7.67 -57.87 17.65
N MET A 51 7.84 -56.92 18.58
CA MET A 51 6.96 -55.75 18.70
C MET A 51 7.05 -54.81 17.49
N ARG A 52 8.23 -54.69 16.84
CA ARG A 52 8.42 -53.82 15.67
C ARG A 52 7.44 -54.15 14.55
N ARG A 53 7.31 -55.43 14.18
CA ARG A 53 6.41 -55.84 13.09
C ARG A 53 4.95 -55.57 13.41
N GLU A 54 4.55 -55.78 14.67
CA GLU A 54 3.18 -55.53 15.09
C GLU A 54 2.85 -54.03 15.15
N LEU A 55 3.78 -53.22 15.67
CA LEU A 55 3.64 -51.76 15.72
C LEU A 55 3.65 -51.14 14.33
N GLU A 56 4.53 -51.60 13.44
CA GLU A 56 4.58 -51.15 12.04
C GLU A 56 3.25 -51.42 11.33
N ALA A 57 2.70 -52.63 11.46
CA ALA A 57 1.40 -52.96 10.88
C ALA A 57 0.26 -52.09 11.43
N ARG A 58 0.25 -51.84 12.75
CA ARG A 58 -0.74 -50.95 13.39
C ARG A 58 -0.58 -49.49 12.95
N LEU A 59 0.65 -49.01 12.82
CA LEU A 59 0.93 -47.64 12.37
C LEU A 59 0.49 -47.41 10.93
N VAL A 60 0.72 -48.38 10.04
CA VAL A 60 0.23 -48.30 8.65
C VAL A 60 -1.30 -48.19 8.63
N GLN A 61 -2.03 -49.00 9.40
CA GLN A 61 -3.49 -48.91 9.49
C GLN A 61 -3.98 -47.57 10.05
N ILE A 62 -3.29 -47.03 11.07
CA ILE A 62 -3.60 -45.72 11.63
C ILE A 62 -3.35 -44.62 10.60
N GLN A 63 -2.24 -44.69 9.86
CA GLN A 63 -1.92 -43.74 8.79
C GLN A 63 -3.00 -43.75 7.70
N GLU A 64 -3.38 -44.94 7.21
CA GLU A 64 -4.43 -45.10 6.20
C GLU A 64 -5.74 -44.47 6.66
N ARG A 65 -6.19 -44.80 7.88
CA ARG A 65 -7.43 -44.27 8.43
C ARG A 65 -7.38 -42.76 8.69
N MET A 66 -6.24 -42.26 9.14
CA MET A 66 -6.01 -40.82 9.34
C MET A 66 -6.10 -40.07 8.01
N PHE A 67 -5.45 -40.58 6.96
CA PHE A 67 -5.50 -39.95 5.64
C PHE A 67 -6.89 -40.07 5.00
N GLU A 68 -7.59 -41.18 5.20
CA GLU A 68 -8.96 -41.36 4.76
C GLU A 68 -9.92 -40.36 5.42
N MET A 69 -9.83 -40.17 6.74
CA MET A 69 -10.61 -39.15 7.44
C MET A 69 -10.25 -37.72 6.99
N SER A 70 -8.97 -37.47 6.65
CA SER A 70 -8.53 -36.15 6.20
C SER A 70 -9.03 -35.78 4.80
N LYS A 71 -9.35 -36.76 3.96
CA LYS A 71 -9.74 -36.57 2.55
C LYS A 71 -10.97 -35.64 2.39
N TYR A 72 -11.92 -35.70 3.32
CA TYR A 72 -13.17 -34.93 3.28
C TYR A 72 -13.00 -33.43 3.61
N ASN A 73 -11.92 -33.09 4.29
CA ASN A 73 -11.66 -31.72 4.76
C ASN A 73 -10.60 -31.01 3.92
N LEU A 74 -10.17 -31.63 2.82
CA LEU A 74 -8.97 -31.23 2.10
C LEU A 74 -9.29 -30.87 0.65
N GLN A 75 -8.81 -29.71 0.26
CA GLN A 75 -8.94 -29.18 -1.08
C GLN A 75 -7.52 -29.05 -1.66
N VAL A 76 -7.22 -29.80 -2.72
CA VAL A 76 -5.93 -29.74 -3.40
C VAL A 76 -6.12 -29.01 -4.72
N ASN A 77 -5.35 -27.95 -4.93
CA ASN A 77 -5.42 -27.13 -6.15
C ASN A 77 -6.87 -26.71 -6.49
N GLY A 78 -7.64 -26.37 -5.45
CA GLY A 78 -9.02 -25.93 -5.57
C GLY A 78 -10.08 -27.02 -5.83
N GLN A 79 -9.66 -28.26 -6.06
CA GLN A 79 -10.57 -29.39 -6.15
C GLN A 79 -10.69 -30.11 -4.81
N ASN A 80 -11.88 -30.63 -4.51
CA ASN A 80 -12.07 -31.51 -3.37
C ASN A 80 -11.24 -32.77 -3.59
N TYR A 81 -10.43 -33.14 -2.60
CA TYR A 81 -9.60 -34.35 -2.72
C TYR A 81 -10.44 -35.64 -2.84
N GLU A 82 -11.70 -35.57 -2.41
CA GLU A 82 -12.74 -36.58 -2.63
C GLU A 82 -12.95 -36.95 -4.10
N ASP A 83 -13.07 -35.90 -4.92
CA ASP A 83 -13.47 -35.95 -6.32
C ASP A 83 -12.25 -36.01 -7.26
N PHE A 84 -11.03 -36.04 -6.70
CA PHE A 84 -9.79 -36.12 -7.46
C PHE A 84 -9.68 -37.49 -8.15
N VAL A 85 -10.19 -37.57 -9.38
CA VAL A 85 -10.07 -38.72 -10.25
C VAL A 85 -8.69 -38.68 -10.91
N GLN A 86 -7.85 -39.67 -10.61
CA GLN A 86 -6.46 -39.81 -11.07
C GLN A 86 -6.25 -39.81 -12.60
N ALA A 87 -7.33 -39.80 -13.38
CA ALA A 87 -7.33 -40.02 -14.83
C ALA A 87 -7.60 -38.77 -15.68
N THR A 88 -7.96 -37.63 -15.08
CA THR A 88 -8.22 -36.38 -15.81
C THR A 88 -7.21 -35.34 -15.39
N GLU A 89 -6.56 -34.69 -16.35
CA GLU A 89 -5.71 -33.52 -16.06
C GLU A 89 -6.60 -32.44 -15.41
N GLY A 90 -6.49 -32.31 -14.08
CA GLY A 90 -7.25 -31.35 -13.30
C GLY A 90 -6.85 -29.93 -13.66
N PHE A 91 -7.80 -29.00 -13.63
CA PHE A 91 -7.52 -27.59 -13.85
C PHE A 91 -6.55 -27.08 -12.77
N ASP A 92 -5.46 -26.43 -13.20
CA ASP A 92 -4.45 -25.89 -12.29
C ASP A 92 -4.84 -24.49 -11.81
N GLU A 93 -5.59 -24.41 -10.71
CA GLU A 93 -6.06 -23.15 -10.14
C GLU A 93 -4.93 -22.28 -9.60
N VAL A 94 -3.81 -22.86 -9.14
CA VAL A 94 -2.63 -22.08 -8.76
C VAL A 94 -2.06 -21.37 -9.97
N LEU A 95 -1.94 -22.09 -11.09
CA LEU A 95 -1.46 -21.49 -12.33
C LEU A 95 -2.42 -20.41 -12.83
N ASP A 96 -3.73 -20.65 -12.79
CA ASP A 96 -4.72 -19.66 -13.19
C ASP A 96 -4.63 -18.39 -12.31
N ARG A 97 -4.64 -18.53 -10.97
CA ARG A 97 -4.46 -17.40 -10.05
C ARG A 97 -3.17 -16.63 -10.34
N LYS A 98 -2.09 -17.34 -10.68
CA LYS A 98 -0.81 -16.72 -11.05
C LYS A 98 -0.90 -15.97 -12.38
N ILE A 99 -1.57 -16.52 -13.39
CA ILE A 99 -1.80 -15.86 -14.68
C ILE A 99 -2.59 -14.57 -14.47
N TRP A 100 -3.66 -14.61 -13.69
CA TRP A 100 -4.45 -13.42 -13.35
C TRP A 100 -3.63 -12.39 -12.58
N GLY A 101 -2.85 -12.82 -11.60
CA GLY A 101 -1.96 -11.94 -10.84
C GLY A 101 -0.95 -11.23 -11.75
N LEU A 102 -0.27 -11.97 -12.62
CA LEU A 102 0.69 -11.43 -13.59
C LEU A 102 0.03 -10.51 -14.62
N HIS A 103 -1.18 -10.84 -15.05
CA HIS A 103 -1.93 -10.00 -15.98
C HIS A 103 -2.28 -8.64 -15.34
N THR A 104 -2.79 -8.64 -14.10
CA THR A 104 -3.08 -7.41 -13.37
C THR A 104 -1.80 -6.59 -13.15
N GLU A 105 -0.69 -7.24 -12.79
CA GLU A 105 0.59 -6.55 -12.62
C GLU A 105 1.08 -5.91 -13.93
N LYS A 106 0.97 -6.66 -15.04
CA LYS A 106 1.33 -6.16 -16.37
C LYS A 106 0.52 -4.92 -16.74
N VAL A 107 -0.81 -4.95 -16.52
CA VAL A 107 -1.68 -3.80 -16.81
C VAL A 107 -1.29 -2.59 -15.96
N ASP A 108 -1.00 -2.77 -14.67
CA ASP A 108 -0.56 -1.68 -13.79
C ASP A 108 0.80 -1.10 -14.21
N HIS A 109 1.75 -1.93 -14.64
CA HIS A 109 3.01 -1.43 -15.19
C HIS A 109 2.81 -0.65 -16.48
N GLU A 110 1.96 -1.13 -17.39
CA GLU A 110 1.65 -0.44 -18.65
C GLU A 110 0.99 0.92 -18.41
N THR A 111 0.04 1.01 -17.48
CA THR A 111 -0.62 2.28 -17.13
C THR A 111 0.38 3.25 -16.49
N ARG A 112 1.20 2.80 -15.53
CA ARG A 112 2.23 3.63 -14.89
C ARG A 112 3.26 4.15 -15.90
N ILE A 113 3.69 3.31 -16.84
CA ILE A 113 4.63 3.72 -17.89
C ILE A 113 3.97 4.74 -18.82
N ALA A 114 2.71 4.53 -19.22
CA ALA A 114 1.98 5.47 -20.06
C ALA A 114 1.80 6.83 -19.37
N GLU A 115 1.41 6.83 -18.09
CA GLU A 115 1.31 8.05 -17.29
C GLU A 115 2.64 8.77 -17.15
N ARG A 116 3.72 8.02 -16.89
CA ARG A 116 5.07 8.59 -16.81
C ARG A 116 5.49 9.19 -18.16
N ARG A 117 5.27 8.50 -19.28
CA ARG A 117 5.55 9.05 -20.62
C ARG A 117 4.78 10.33 -20.92
N LYS A 118 3.57 10.47 -20.38
CA LYS A 118 2.75 11.68 -20.53
C LYS A 118 3.21 12.83 -19.62
N LYS A 119 3.35 12.57 -18.32
CA LYS A 119 3.58 13.60 -17.29
C LYS A 119 5.05 14.00 -17.15
N MET A 120 5.97 13.06 -17.33
CA MET A 120 7.40 13.26 -17.04
C MET A 120 8.04 14.31 -17.97
N PRO A 121 7.84 14.27 -19.31
CA PRO A 121 8.38 15.31 -20.19
C PRO A 121 7.88 16.72 -19.86
N GLU A 122 6.59 16.85 -19.53
CA GLU A 122 6.01 18.13 -19.10
C GLU A 122 6.65 18.64 -17.80
N SER A 123 6.88 17.74 -16.83
CA SER A 123 7.53 18.10 -15.57
C SER A 123 9.00 18.49 -15.75
N ILE A 124 9.73 17.82 -16.65
CA ILE A 124 11.12 18.19 -16.97
C ILE A 124 11.14 19.55 -17.67
N ASN A 125 10.32 19.75 -18.70
CA ASN A 125 10.29 21.01 -19.43
C ASN A 125 9.99 22.20 -18.50
N ARG A 126 9.05 22.04 -17.54
CA ARG A 126 8.80 23.07 -16.52
C ARG A 126 10.02 23.36 -15.65
N LEU A 127 10.76 22.32 -15.27
CA LEU A 127 11.97 22.46 -14.46
C LEU A 127 13.10 23.11 -15.26
N GLU A 128 13.27 22.75 -16.53
CA GLU A 128 14.24 23.37 -17.43
C GLU A 128 13.92 24.85 -17.63
N LEU A 129 12.66 25.21 -17.88
CA LEU A 129 12.23 26.61 -18.00
C LEU A 129 12.49 27.40 -16.70
N ASP A 130 12.22 26.83 -15.53
CA ASP A 130 12.52 27.48 -14.24
C ASP A 130 14.03 27.70 -14.04
N LEU A 131 14.86 26.72 -14.43
CA LEU A 131 16.32 26.87 -14.38
C LEU A 131 16.82 27.93 -15.37
N GLU A 132 16.26 27.98 -16.58
CA GLU A 132 16.59 29.01 -17.57
C GLU A 132 16.20 30.41 -17.07
N MET A 133 14.99 30.58 -16.51
CA MET A 133 14.57 31.87 -15.93
C MET A 133 15.53 32.33 -14.85
N ARG A 134 15.88 31.46 -13.89
CA ARG A 134 16.84 31.80 -12.82
C ARG A 134 18.23 32.11 -13.36
N ARG A 135 18.67 31.40 -14.41
CA ARG A 135 19.93 31.71 -15.09
C ARG A 135 19.85 33.10 -15.70
N THR A 136 18.79 33.42 -16.44
CA THR A 136 18.62 34.76 -17.04
C THR A 136 18.52 35.85 -15.98
N GLU A 137 17.88 35.61 -14.83
CA GLU A 137 17.85 36.55 -13.70
C GLU A 137 19.23 36.76 -13.08
N ALA A 138 20.05 35.72 -13.01
CA ALA A 138 21.43 35.80 -12.48
C ALA A 138 22.41 36.41 -13.50
N GLU A 139 22.18 36.19 -14.79
CA GLU A 139 22.96 36.74 -15.91
C GLU A 139 22.51 38.17 -16.26
N TRP A 140 21.27 38.54 -15.89
CA TRP A 140 20.81 39.92 -15.77
C TRP A 140 21.51 40.58 -14.57
N LEU A 141 22.80 40.83 -14.74
CA LEU A 141 23.45 41.92 -14.03
C LEU A 141 22.72 43.20 -14.50
N PRO A 142 22.22 44.07 -13.60
CA PRO A 142 22.09 45.47 -13.98
C PRO A 142 23.43 45.89 -14.58
N ASP A 143 23.43 46.56 -15.73
CA ASP A 143 24.61 47.21 -16.33
C ASP A 143 25.12 48.35 -15.41
N ASP A 144 25.38 48.07 -14.14
CA ASP A 144 25.74 49.05 -13.12
C ASP A 144 27.08 48.69 -12.46
N LEU A 145 28.01 48.09 -13.21
CA LEU A 145 29.42 48.00 -12.82
C LEU A 145 30.33 48.13 -14.05
N ASP A 146 30.19 49.26 -14.76
CA ASP A 146 31.31 50.03 -15.34
C ASP A 146 30.75 51.19 -16.18
N ASP A 147 30.20 52.21 -15.53
CA ASP A 147 30.28 53.59 -15.99
C ASP A 147 29.95 54.55 -14.83
N GLU A 148 30.94 54.78 -13.98
CA GLU A 148 30.96 55.90 -13.01
C GLU A 148 30.94 57.30 -13.71
N ASN A 149 30.51 57.43 -14.97
CA ASN A 149 30.58 58.68 -15.71
C ASN A 149 29.37 59.06 -16.58
N ASP A 150 28.18 58.47 -16.38
CA ASP A 150 27.00 59.00 -17.06
C ASP A 150 25.72 58.92 -16.19
N VAL A 151 25.78 59.55 -15.02
CA VAL A 151 24.57 60.11 -14.41
C VAL A 151 24.06 61.19 -15.34
N LYS A 152 23.28 60.80 -16.35
CA LYS A 152 22.39 61.73 -17.03
C LYS A 152 21.53 62.34 -15.94
N GLN A 153 21.76 63.61 -15.65
CA GLN A 153 20.89 64.41 -14.80
C GLN A 153 19.48 64.24 -15.37
N VAL A 154 18.68 63.41 -14.72
CA VAL A 154 17.25 63.34 -15.00
C VAL A 154 16.76 64.73 -14.65
N GLU A 155 16.41 65.52 -15.67
CA GLU A 155 15.78 66.81 -15.48
C GLU A 155 14.65 66.61 -14.47
N GLU A 156 14.70 67.36 -13.36
CA GLU A 156 13.66 67.35 -12.34
C GLU A 156 12.32 67.63 -13.02
N ILE A 157 11.56 66.58 -13.30
CA ILE A 157 10.21 66.70 -13.84
C ILE A 157 9.44 67.53 -12.82
N PRO A 158 8.92 68.71 -13.18
CA PRO A 158 8.24 69.58 -12.23
C PRO A 158 7.07 68.81 -11.62
N LYS A 159 7.04 68.78 -10.28
CA LYS A 159 5.98 68.06 -9.55
C LYS A 159 4.62 68.54 -10.06
N PRO A 160 3.70 67.61 -10.42
CA PRO A 160 2.38 67.99 -10.90
C PRO A 160 1.67 68.84 -9.84
N LEU A 161 0.82 69.77 -10.29
CA LEU A 161 0.15 70.81 -9.46
C LEU A 161 -0.55 70.30 -8.18
N ARG A 162 -0.88 69.00 -8.09
CA ARG A 162 -1.59 68.39 -6.95
C ARG A 162 -0.81 67.23 -6.31
N HIS A 163 0.52 67.19 -6.49
CA HIS A 163 1.34 66.09 -6.00
C HIS A 163 1.19 65.86 -4.48
N ASP A 164 1.17 66.94 -3.71
CA ASP A 164 1.08 66.85 -2.26
C ASP A 164 -0.32 66.38 -1.81
N GLU A 165 -1.39 66.86 -2.46
CA GLU A 165 -2.77 66.37 -2.22
C GLU A 165 -2.91 64.88 -2.54
N VAL A 166 -2.32 64.42 -3.65
CA VAL A 166 -2.33 62.99 -4.04
C VAL A 166 -1.54 62.14 -3.05
N LYS A 167 -0.41 62.65 -2.55
CA LYS A 167 0.40 61.96 -1.55
C LYS A 167 -0.34 61.81 -0.22
N GLU A 168 -1.00 62.87 0.25
CA GLU A 168 -1.78 62.85 1.50
C GLU A 168 -2.99 61.92 1.39
N THR A 169 -3.73 61.98 0.28
CA THR A 169 -4.88 61.09 0.03
C THR A 169 -4.42 59.64 -0.07
N PHE A 170 -3.30 59.35 -0.74
CA PHE A 170 -2.74 58.02 -0.81
C PHE A 170 -2.31 57.49 0.57
N GLN A 171 -1.63 58.31 1.38
CA GLN A 171 -1.26 57.95 2.75
C GLN A 171 -2.50 57.65 3.60
N THR A 172 -3.56 58.43 3.44
CA THR A 172 -4.84 58.22 4.14
C THR A 172 -5.51 56.91 3.70
N VAL A 173 -5.48 56.59 2.40
CA VAL A 173 -6.02 55.32 1.87
C VAL A 173 -5.23 54.12 2.40
N VAL A 174 -3.90 54.20 2.41
CA VAL A 174 -3.04 53.14 2.95
C VAL A 174 -3.30 52.93 4.44
N PHE A 175 -3.45 54.02 5.21
CA PHE A 175 -3.79 53.95 6.62
C PHE A 175 -5.15 53.27 6.84
N ASN A 176 -6.19 53.73 6.12
CA ASN A 176 -7.54 53.14 6.20
C ASN A 176 -7.53 51.65 5.83
N MET A 177 -6.77 51.26 4.80
CA MET A 177 -6.65 49.86 4.40
C MET A 177 -5.97 49.02 5.50
N SER A 178 -4.96 49.58 6.18
CA SER A 178 -4.32 48.91 7.32
C SER A 178 -5.27 48.73 8.51
N GLU A 179 -6.18 49.69 8.75
CA GLU A 179 -7.21 49.57 9.79
C GLU A 179 -8.30 48.57 9.43
N VAL A 180 -8.69 48.48 8.16
CA VAL A 180 -9.62 47.45 7.66
C VAL A 180 -9.02 46.06 7.83
N VAL A 181 -7.74 45.86 7.49
CA VAL A 181 -7.07 44.56 7.68
C VAL A 181 -7.04 44.16 9.16
N LYS A 182 -6.85 45.11 10.07
CA LYS A 182 -6.88 44.86 11.52
C LYS A 182 -8.29 44.57 12.05
N SER A 183 -9.32 45.24 11.53
CA SER A 183 -10.70 45.15 12.04
C SER A 183 -11.54 44.06 11.38
N ALA A 184 -11.25 43.68 10.14
CA ALA A 184 -11.93 42.62 9.40
C ALA A 184 -12.04 41.27 10.14
N PRO A 185 -10.96 40.70 10.73
CA PRO A 185 -11.07 39.42 11.43
C PRO A 185 -11.96 39.51 12.67
N LEU A 186 -11.95 40.66 13.36
CA LEU A 186 -12.77 40.87 14.56
C LEU A 186 -14.26 41.02 14.19
N GLN A 187 -14.57 41.68 13.08
CA GLN A 187 -15.94 41.75 12.55
C GLN A 187 -16.43 40.39 12.04
N LEU A 188 -15.57 39.60 11.40
CA LEU A 188 -15.89 38.24 10.97
C LEU A 188 -16.21 37.34 12.17
N GLN A 189 -15.41 37.40 13.24
CA GLN A 189 -15.70 36.67 14.48
C GLN A 189 -17.03 37.10 15.12
N ARG A 190 -17.34 38.41 15.13
CA ARG A 190 -18.63 38.90 15.61
C ARG A 190 -19.79 38.40 14.75
N ALA A 191 -19.64 38.38 13.43
CA ALA A 191 -20.65 37.87 12.52
C ALA A 191 -20.89 36.37 12.72
N GLN A 192 -19.82 35.57 12.87
CA GLN A 192 -19.92 34.15 13.18
C GLN A 192 -20.63 33.89 14.51
N ARG A 193 -20.30 34.64 15.56
CA ARG A 193 -20.98 34.53 16.87
C ARG A 193 -22.46 34.93 16.78
N ALA A 194 -22.79 35.96 16.02
CA ALA A 194 -24.18 36.34 15.79
C ALA A 194 -24.94 35.26 15.02
N GLN A 195 -24.29 34.59 14.07
CA GLN A 195 -24.85 33.47 13.32
C GLN A 195 -25.08 32.26 14.22
N THR A 196 -24.12 31.89 15.08
CA THR A 196 -24.31 30.78 16.03
C THR A 196 -25.45 31.06 17.01
N VAL A 197 -25.55 32.29 17.55
CA VAL A 197 -26.67 32.67 18.43
C VAL A 197 -28.00 32.62 17.68
N ARG A 198 -28.04 33.07 16.43
CA ARG A 198 -29.24 32.96 15.59
C ARG A 198 -29.64 31.50 15.39
N ASP A 199 -28.68 30.64 15.05
CA ASP A 199 -28.92 29.21 14.82
C ASP A 199 -29.41 28.54 16.13
N GLU A 200 -28.81 28.87 17.28
CA GLU A 200 -29.25 28.44 18.60
C GLU A 200 -30.70 28.86 18.90
N ILE A 201 -31.05 30.14 18.72
CA ILE A 201 -32.43 30.65 18.91
C ILE A 201 -33.41 29.92 17.99
N THR A 202 -33.05 29.65 16.74
CA THR A 202 -33.92 28.93 15.80
C THR A 202 -34.05 27.43 16.11
N SER A 203 -33.06 26.85 16.79
CA SER A 203 -33.03 25.44 17.16
C SER A 203 -33.64 25.12 18.52
N MET A 204 -33.94 26.15 19.34
CA MET A 204 -34.63 25.95 20.60
C MET A 204 -36.10 25.53 20.35
N PRO A 205 -36.55 24.39 20.89
CA PRO A 205 -37.96 24.03 20.86
C PRO A 205 -38.75 25.01 21.76
N LEU A 206 -39.91 25.45 21.26
CA LEU A 206 -40.90 26.24 22.02
C LEU A 206 -41.31 25.56 23.33
#